data_AF-A0A522FZP6-F1
#
_entry.id   AF-A0A522FZP6-F1
#
_cell.length_a   1.000
_cell.length_b   1.000
_cell.length_c   1.000
_cell.angle_alpha   90.00
_cell.angle_beta   90.00
_cell.angle_gamma   90.00
#
_symmetry.space_group_name_H-M   'P 1'
#
loop_
_entity.id
_entity.type
_entity.pdbx_description
1 polymer ?
#
loop_
_entity_poly.entity_id
_entity_poly.type
_entity_poly.pdbx_seq_one_letter_code
_entity_poly.pdbx_strand_id
1 'polypeptide(L)'
;MKVSYPGINPEISEWKGQEITNFQEDLLEKVNGRLSEKWFYTHIKSINKSLPRIDVLNMLSQYAGYLNWDDFRYKNSEQIPLADRLKKTNTIFIKVPLILLTTIILLFILYRIINTQNYKFTFIDSDTG
;
A
#
# COMPACT_ATOMS: atom_id res chain seq x y z
N MET A 1 -16.78 29.61 -7.54
CA MET A 1 -15.79 30.44 -6.83
C MET A 1 -15.96 30.20 -5.34
N LYS A 2 -15.03 29.49 -4.68
CA LYS A 2 -15.08 29.31 -3.23
C LYS A 2 -14.66 30.64 -2.59
N VAL A 3 -15.47 31.14 -1.66
CA VAL A 3 -15.25 32.39 -0.95
C VAL A 3 -14.04 32.22 -0.04
N SER A 4 -12.89 32.80 -0.40
CA SER A 4 -11.80 32.99 0.55
C SER A 4 -12.24 34.06 1.55
N TYR A 5 -12.47 33.63 2.79
CA TYR A 5 -12.84 34.53 3.88
C TYR A 5 -11.71 35.55 4.13
N PRO A 6 -11.97 36.86 4.02
CA PRO A 6 -10.98 37.87 4.33
C PRO A 6 -10.76 37.87 5.85
N GLY A 7 -9.65 37.30 6.31
CA GLY A 7 -9.28 37.27 7.73
C GLY A 7 -8.77 35.94 8.26
N ILE A 8 -8.69 34.88 7.44
CA ILE A 8 -8.06 33.63 7.89
C ILE A 8 -6.55 33.87 8.01
N ASN A 9 -5.98 33.50 9.15
CA ASN A 9 -4.55 33.62 9.36
C ASN A 9 -3.80 32.69 8.39
N PRO A 10 -2.74 33.15 7.69
CA PRO A 10 -1.96 32.27 6.83
C PRO A 10 -1.32 31.10 7.59
N GLU A 11 -1.08 31.26 8.90
CA GLU A 11 -0.51 30.21 9.73
C GLU A 11 -1.60 29.36 10.38
N ILE A 12 -1.67 28.08 9.98
CA ILE A 12 -2.63 27.09 10.53
C ILE A 12 -2.48 26.89 12.04
N SER A 13 -1.29 27.15 12.59
CA SER A 13 -1.02 27.09 14.02
C SER A 13 -1.80 28.14 14.81
N GLU A 14 -2.19 29.25 14.20
CA GLU A 14 -2.88 30.36 14.86
C GLU A 14 -4.41 30.21 14.82
N TRP A 15 -4.94 29.29 13.99
CA TRP A 15 -6.37 29.12 13.79
C TRP A 15 -7.15 28.85 15.08
N LYS A 16 -8.34 29.45 15.21
CA LYS A 16 -9.24 29.29 16.37
C LYS A 16 -10.55 28.62 15.96
N GLY A 17 -11.38 28.29 16.95
CA GLY A 17 -12.60 27.45 16.81
C GLY A 17 -13.35 27.59 15.49
N GLN A 18 -13.71 28.81 15.07
CA GLN A 18 -14.44 29.00 13.80
C GLN A 18 -13.65 28.58 12.55
N GLU A 19 -12.35 28.92 12.46
CA GLU A 19 -11.49 28.52 11.34
C GLU A 19 -11.27 27.01 11.33
N ILE A 20 -11.13 26.40 12.51
CA ILE A 20 -10.99 24.95 12.66
C ILE A 20 -12.28 24.24 12.20
N THR A 21 -13.46 24.72 12.63
CA THR A 21 -14.76 24.17 12.23
C THR A 21 -14.96 24.29 10.72
N ASN A 22 -14.69 25.46 10.15
CA ASN A 22 -14.79 25.66 8.71
C ASN A 22 -13.87 24.69 7.94
N PHE A 23 -12.63 24.47 8.42
CA PHE A 23 -11.72 23.50 7.82
C PHE A 23 -12.25 22.05 7.95
N GLN A 24 -12.84 21.69 9.10
CA GLN A 24 -13.42 20.36 9.30
C GLN A 24 -14.58 20.08 8.34
N GLU A 25 -15.43 21.08 8.09
CA GLU A 25 -16.51 20.99 7.11
C GLU A 25 -15.96 20.83 5.69
N ASP A 26 -14.97 21.63 5.32
CA ASP A 26 -14.29 21.55 4.01
C ASP A 26 -13.59 20.19 3.81
N LEU A 27 -12.97 19.65 4.86
CA LEU A 27 -12.31 18.33 4.82
C LEU A 27 -13.32 17.20 4.64
N LEU A 28 -14.49 17.33 5.28
CA LEU A 28 -15.61 16.41 5.11
C LEU A 28 -16.17 16.47 3.69
N GLU A 29 -16.35 17.67 3.14
CA GLU A 29 -16.87 17.84 1.77
C GLU A 29 -15.92 17.23 0.72
N LYS A 30 -14.60 17.45 0.85
CA LYS A 30 -13.63 17.04 -0.18
C LYS A 30 -13.18 15.58 -0.09
N VAL A 31 -13.00 15.06 1.12
CA VAL A 31 -12.34 13.74 1.36
C VAL A 31 -13.24 12.80 2.17
N ASN A 32 -14.44 13.24 2.55
CA ASN A 32 -15.33 12.52 3.47
C ASN A 32 -14.64 12.15 4.80
N GLY A 33 -13.71 13.00 5.20
CA GLY A 33 -12.86 12.83 6.36
C GLY A 33 -13.38 13.57 7.58
N ARG A 34 -13.10 13.07 8.80
CA ARG A 34 -13.44 13.78 10.06
C ARG A 34 -12.22 13.87 10.96
N LEU A 35 -11.95 15.08 11.44
CA LEU A 35 -10.92 15.37 12.44
C LEU A 35 -11.57 16.04 13.65
N SER A 36 -11.19 15.63 14.86
CA SER A 36 -11.69 16.27 16.07
C SER A 36 -10.93 17.57 16.35
N GLU A 37 -11.60 18.52 16.99
CA GLU A 37 -10.96 19.77 17.40
C GLU A 37 -9.79 19.50 18.36
N LYS A 38 -9.94 18.52 19.26
CA LYS A 38 -8.87 18.04 20.14
C LYS A 38 -7.62 17.60 19.36
N TRP A 39 -7.79 16.95 18.21
CA TRP A 39 -6.66 16.55 17.36
C TRP A 39 -5.86 17.77 16.90
N PHE A 40 -6.55 18.85 16.51
CA PHE A 40 -5.92 20.09 16.06
C PHE A 40 -5.07 20.72 17.18
N TYR A 41 -5.64 20.84 18.39
CA TYR A 41 -4.87 21.34 19.53
C TYR A 41 -3.69 20.44 19.89
N THR A 42 -3.81 19.13 19.72
CA THR A 42 -2.76 18.16 20.06
C THR A 42 -1.63 18.15 19.04
N HIS A 43 -1.92 18.16 17.74
CA HIS A 43 -0.90 17.94 16.71
C HIS A 43 -0.48 19.20 15.95
N ILE A 44 -1.31 20.25 15.92
CA ILE A 44 -0.99 21.50 15.23
C ILE A 44 -0.51 22.57 16.21
N LYS A 45 -1.16 22.69 17.38
CA LYS A 45 -0.81 23.73 18.38
C LYS A 45 0.14 23.27 19.48
N SER A 46 0.15 21.99 19.84
CA SER A 46 1.01 21.52 20.92
C SER A 46 2.43 21.25 20.41
N ILE A 47 3.42 21.55 21.26
CA ILE A 47 4.84 21.26 21.00
C ILE A 47 5.14 19.74 21.05
N ASN A 48 4.15 18.91 21.41
CA ASN A 48 4.34 17.47 21.53
C ASN A 48 4.62 16.85 20.16
N LYS A 49 5.77 16.20 20.04
CA LYS A 49 6.24 15.50 18.82
C LYS A 49 5.53 14.16 18.55
N SER A 50 4.33 13.94 19.08
CA SER A 50 3.60 12.70 18.78
C SER A 50 3.14 12.74 17.33
N LEU A 51 3.62 11.78 16.53
CA LEU A 51 3.21 11.69 15.14
C LEU A 51 1.72 11.38 15.06
N PRO A 52 0.96 12.07 14.20
CA PRO A 52 -0.40 11.69 13.89
C PRO A 52 -0.48 10.25 13.34
N ARG A 53 -1.64 9.63 13.50
CA ARG A 53 -1.91 8.32 12.88
C ARG A 53 -1.83 8.41 11.36
N ILE A 54 -1.40 7.32 10.73
CA ILE A 54 -1.24 7.25 9.27
C ILE A 54 -2.53 7.56 8.51
N ASP A 55 -3.69 7.17 9.03
CA ASP A 55 -4.99 7.45 8.40
C ASP A 55 -5.27 8.95 8.31
N VAL A 56 -4.88 9.71 9.34
CA VAL A 56 -5.02 11.16 9.35
C VAL A 56 -4.09 11.79 8.32
N LEU A 57 -2.85 11.32 8.25
CA LEU A 57 -1.88 11.80 7.26
C LEU A 57 -2.35 11.50 5.83
N ASN A 58 -2.93 10.33 5.59
CA ASN A 58 -3.49 9.95 4.30
C ASN A 58 -4.65 10.88 3.89
N MET A 59 -5.59 11.10 4.80
CA MET A 59 -6.72 12.01 4.59
C MET A 59 -6.28 13.45 4.33
N LEU A 60 -5.30 13.97 5.10
CA LEU A 60 -4.75 15.32 4.89
C LEU A 60 -3.99 15.41 3.55
N SER A 61 -3.29 14.35 3.16
CA SER A 61 -2.61 14.27 1.86
C SER A 61 -3.62 14.29 0.71
N GLN A 62 -4.73 13.55 0.85
CA GLN A 62 -5.85 13.57 -0.10
C GLN A 62 -6.50 14.95 -0.20
N TYR A 63 -6.68 15.64 0.92
CA TYR A 63 -7.19 17.01 0.93
C TYR A 63 -6.26 17.97 0.17
N ALA A 64 -4.95 17.76 0.25
CA ALA A 64 -3.93 18.50 -0.48
C ALA A 64 -3.77 18.08 -1.97
N GLY A 65 -4.56 17.09 -2.44
CA GLY A 65 -4.54 16.63 -3.84
C GLY A 65 -3.57 15.48 -4.14
N TYR A 66 -3.04 14.82 -3.12
CA TYR A 66 -2.16 13.65 -3.24
C TYR A 66 -2.94 12.35 -3.02
N LEU A 67 -2.42 11.21 -3.47
CA LEU A 67 -3.14 9.94 -3.31
C LEU A 67 -3.21 9.50 -1.82
N ASN A 68 -2.10 9.65 -1.11
CA ASN A 68 -1.90 9.26 0.29
C ASN A 68 -0.62 9.92 0.84
N TRP A 69 -0.29 9.64 2.11
CA TRP A 69 0.90 10.19 2.75
C TRP A 69 2.21 9.79 2.07
N ASP A 70 2.29 8.56 1.55
CA ASP A 70 3.47 8.08 0.82
C ASP A 70 3.68 8.88 -0.48
N ASP A 71 2.61 9.15 -1.25
CA ASP A 71 2.65 9.97 -2.47
C ASP A 71 3.00 11.42 -2.16
N PHE A 72 2.45 11.98 -1.08
CA PHE A 72 2.81 13.31 -0.59
C PHE A 72 4.30 13.38 -0.24
N ARG A 73 4.82 12.42 0.53
CA ARG A 73 6.23 12.37 0.91
C ARG A 73 7.13 12.20 -0.30
N TYR A 74 6.76 11.35 -1.24
CA TYR A 74 7.52 11.10 -2.46
C TYR A 74 7.68 12.35 -3.32
N LYS A 75 6.59 13.10 -3.52
CA LYS A 75 6.60 14.31 -4.35
C LYS A 75 7.26 15.51 -3.68
N ASN A 76 7.24 15.57 -2.35
CA ASN A 76 7.81 16.68 -1.57
C ASN A 76 9.19 16.36 -0.97
N SER A 77 9.67 15.12 -1.06
CA SER A 77 11.06 14.79 -0.73
C SER A 77 11.94 15.11 -1.93
N GLU A 78 12.40 16.34 -2.02
CA GLU A 78 13.68 16.56 -2.70
C GLU A 78 14.72 15.72 -1.94
N GLN A 79 15.37 14.76 -2.62
CA GLN A 79 16.44 13.87 -2.11
C GLN A 79 16.07 12.46 -1.57
N ILE A 80 15.16 11.70 -2.20
CA ILE A 80 15.25 10.22 -2.09
C ILE A 80 15.96 9.69 -3.35
N PRO A 81 17.12 9.02 -3.23
CA PRO A 81 17.84 8.48 -4.38
C PRO A 81 16.94 7.57 -5.21
N LEU A 82 17.04 7.71 -6.54
CA LEU A 82 16.46 6.81 -7.54
C LEU A 82 16.56 5.31 -7.19
N ALA A 83 17.58 4.91 -6.42
CA ALA A 83 17.83 3.53 -6.00
C ALA A 83 16.72 2.92 -5.13
N ASP A 84 16.03 3.72 -4.31
CA ASP A 84 14.90 3.22 -3.51
C ASP A 84 13.62 3.05 -4.34
N ARG A 85 13.58 3.63 -5.56
CA ARG A 85 12.40 3.61 -6.44
C ARG A 85 12.09 2.25 -7.08
N LEU A 86 13.07 1.35 -7.19
CA LEU A 86 12.86 0.05 -7.83
C LEU A 86 12.47 -1.07 -6.85
N LYS A 87 12.53 -0.81 -5.54
CA LYS A 87 12.45 -1.89 -4.54
C LYS A 87 11.05 -2.24 -4.07
N LYS A 88 10.06 -1.37 -4.28
CA LYS A 88 8.65 -1.63 -3.87
C LYS A 88 7.78 -2.04 -5.06
N THR A 89 8.26 -2.95 -5.90
CA THR A 89 7.35 -3.74 -6.73
C THR A 89 6.74 -4.82 -5.85
N ASN A 90 5.47 -5.15 -6.04
CA ASN A 90 4.81 -6.18 -5.27
C ASN A 90 5.34 -7.55 -5.72
N THR A 91 6.54 -7.91 -5.25
CA THR A 91 7.30 -9.10 -5.68
C THR A 91 6.52 -10.41 -5.49
N ILE A 92 5.47 -10.38 -4.66
CA ILE A 92 4.49 -11.45 -4.49
C ILE A 92 3.77 -11.78 -5.81
N PHE A 93 3.35 -10.78 -6.59
CA PHE A 93 2.66 -11.02 -7.87
C PHE A 93 3.55 -11.66 -8.94
N ILE A 94 4.87 -11.47 -8.85
CA ILE A 94 5.85 -12.07 -9.80
C ILE A 94 6.30 -13.46 -9.31
N LYS A 95 6.45 -13.64 -7.99
CA LYS A 95 6.92 -14.92 -7.42
C LYS A 95 5.85 -16.03 -7.49
N VAL A 96 4.58 -15.71 -7.31
CA VAL A 96 3.48 -16.69 -7.35
C VAL A 96 3.39 -17.45 -8.69
N PRO A 97 3.35 -16.80 -9.87
CA PRO A 97 3.31 -17.52 -11.15
C PRO A 97 4.60 -18.30 -11.43
N LEU A 98 5.76 -17.81 -10.98
CA LEU A 98 7.04 -18.49 -11.14
C LEU A 98 7.07 -19.82 -10.38
N ILE A 99 6.63 -19.82 -9.12
CA ILE A 99 6.55 -21.03 -8.30
C ILE A 99 5.57 -22.03 -8.92
N LEU A 100 4.38 -21.57 -9.33
CA LEU A 100 3.37 -22.41 -9.98
C LEU A 100 3.92 -23.11 -11.25
N LEU A 101 4.65 -22.37 -12.08
CA LEU A 101 5.27 -22.90 -13.31
C LEU A 101 6.31 -23.99 -12.99
N THR A 102 7.15 -23.76 -11.98
CA THR A 102 8.17 -24.75 -11.57
C THR A 102 7.56 -26.06 -11.07
N THR A 103 6.47 -25.98 -10.30
CA THR A 103 5.75 -27.17 -9.82
C THR A 103 5.15 -27.98 -10.97
N ILE A 104 4.56 -27.32 -11.98
CA ILE A 104 3.99 -27.99 -13.16
C ILE A 104 5.07 -28.71 -13.97
N ILE A 105 6.22 -28.06 -14.18
CA ILE A 105 7.35 -28.65 -14.92
C ILE A 105 7.89 -29.89 -14.19
N LEU A 106 8.03 -29.83 -12.86
CA LEU A 106 8.49 -30.96 -12.06
C LEU A 106 7.55 -32.18 -12.19
N LEU A 107 6.24 -31.95 -12.10
CA LEU A 107 5.24 -33.00 -12.26
C LEU A 107 5.28 -33.63 -13.67
N PHE A 108 5.46 -32.82 -14.71
CA PHE A 108 5.57 -33.31 -16.09
C PHE A 108 6.80 -34.21 -16.29
N ILE A 109 7.94 -33.86 -15.69
CA ILE A 109 9.17 -34.66 -15.74
C ILE A 109 8.97 -36.00 -15.02
N LEU A 110 8.36 -35.99 -13.83
CA LEU A 110 8.07 -37.23 -13.09
C LEU A 110 7.11 -38.14 -13.87
N TYR A 111 6.06 -37.56 -14.48
CA TYR A 111 5.13 -38.30 -15.32
C TYR A 111 5.84 -38.96 -16.51
N ARG A 112 6.74 -38.24 -17.19
CA ARG A 112 7.56 -38.77 -18.28
C ARG A 112 8.39 -39.98 -17.83
N ILE A 113 9.06 -39.90 -16.68
CA ILE A 113 9.94 -40.98 -16.19
C ILE A 113 9.13 -42.25 -15.83
N ILE A 114 7.97 -42.08 -15.21
CA ILE A 114 7.08 -43.20 -14.85
C ILE A 114 6.49 -43.84 -16.11
N ASN A 115 6.14 -43.04 -17.12
CA ASN A 115 5.58 -43.57 -18.36
C ASN A 115 6.63 -44.26 -19.27
N THR A 116 7.93 -44.07 -19.01
CA THR A 116 9.02 -44.77 -19.73
C THR A 116 9.45 -46.10 -19.11
N GLN A 117 8.64 -46.69 -18.22
CA GLN A 117 8.94 -48.00 -17.65
C GLN A 117 8.57 -49.10 -18.66
N ASN A 118 9.58 -49.78 -19.21
CA ASN A 118 9.39 -50.97 -20.02
C ASN A 118 8.99 -52.14 -19.11
N TYR A 119 7.71 -52.49 -19.10
CA TYR A 119 7.20 -53.63 -18.35
C TYR A 119 7.67 -54.93 -18.99
N LYS A 120 8.57 -55.66 -18.32
CA LYS A 120 9.00 -57.00 -18.74
C LYS A 120 8.18 -58.03 -17.97
N PHE A 121 7.13 -58.55 -18.60
CA PHE A 121 6.39 -59.69 -18.08
C PHE A 121 7.16 -60.96 -18.41
N THR A 122 7.73 -61.62 -17.39
CA THR A 122 8.25 -62.98 -17.55
C THR A 122 7.15 -63.95 -17.15
N PHE A 123 6.56 -64.61 -18.13
CA PHE A 123 5.72 -65.78 -17.89
C PHE A 123 6.65 -66.94 -17.55
N ILE A 124 6.52 -67.47 -16.33
CA ILE A 124 7.19 -68.71 -15.94
C ILE A 124 6.23 -69.81 -16.35
N ASP A 125 6.59 -70.55 -17.39
CA ASP A 125 5.89 -71.77 -17.79
C ASP A 125 6.28 -72.88 -16.82
N SER A 126 5.28 -73.49 -16.18
CA SER A 126 5.46 -74.51 -15.15
C SER A 126 5.56 -75.93 -15.70
N ASP A 127 5.61 -76.10 -17.03
CA ASP A 127 5.78 -77.41 -17.66
C ASP A 127 7.23 -77.60 -18.14
N THR A 128 8.12 -77.94 -17.22
CA THR A 128 9.32 -78.73 -17.54
C THR A 128 9.20 -80.02 -16.74
N GLY A 129 8.90 -81.10 -17.48
CA GLY A 129 8.58 -82.43 -16.96
C GLY A 129 9.73 -83.20 -16.32
#